data_AF-A0A497AWG7-F1
#
_entry.id   AF-A0A497AWG7-F1
#
_cell.length_a   1.000
_cell.length_b   1.000
_cell.length_c   1.000
_cell.angle_alpha   90.00
_cell.angle_beta   90.00
_cell.angle_gamma   90.00
#
_symmetry.space_group_name_H-M   'P 1'
#
loop_
_entity.id
_entity.type
_entity.pdbx_description
1 polymer ?
#
loop_
_entity_poly.entity_id
_entity_poly.type
_entity_poly.pdbx_seq_one_letter_code
_entity_poly.pdbx_strand_id
1 'polypeptide(L)'
;MAEIYRVHFGILQEGELPSEISEIQDDWKTTFKGKASKILANLQRVISDESDYNSVIVDRGNAGYTDFLGSSHPRLNKILLKRKVKMPKAASDYLTNRDAAFESGGAFETGVDGAATRFLNNLKVILRVVGDKDKIVGAVPKLTLALQGRASLLADLIDATRDHEITTTELKEFFIDKKFVTPAVSLVNECLSYVVYAIDSGYDDTWIETNIVTNYNTLLAAMVNASMVNSELDPTACAIEIKKDSTTGRWGVEVVEATPS
;
A
#
# COMPACT_ATOMS: atom_id res chain seq x y z
N MET A 1 -36.24 10.16 -9.63
CA MET A 1 -34.91 9.57 -9.44
C MET A 1 -35.11 8.18 -8.85
N ALA A 2 -34.63 7.15 -9.55
CA ALA A 2 -34.66 5.78 -9.06
C ALA A 2 -33.20 5.33 -8.88
N GLU A 3 -32.88 4.79 -7.70
CA GLU A 3 -31.64 4.05 -7.49
C GLU A 3 -31.70 2.79 -8.37
N ILE A 4 -30.70 2.59 -9.22
CA ILE A 4 -30.63 1.46 -10.15
C ILE A 4 -29.60 0.43 -9.72
N TYR A 5 -28.55 0.87 -9.00
CA TYR A 5 -27.52 0.00 -8.45
C TYR A 5 -27.06 0.50 -7.10
N ARG A 6 -26.95 -0.40 -6.12
CA ARG A 6 -26.33 -0.14 -4.84
C ARG A 6 -25.73 -1.40 -4.26
N VAL A 7 -24.44 -1.34 -3.98
CA VAL A 7 -23.68 -2.46 -3.41
C VAL A 7 -22.58 -1.93 -2.51
N HIS A 8 -22.30 -2.67 -1.43
CA HIS A 8 -21.12 -2.48 -0.59
C HIS A 8 -20.17 -3.66 -0.76
N PHE A 9 -18.89 -3.37 -1.02
CA PHE A 9 -17.81 -4.36 -1.08
C PHE A 9 -16.96 -4.28 0.18
N GLY A 10 -17.07 -5.28 1.05
CA GLY A 10 -16.33 -5.34 2.31
C GLY A 10 -14.88 -5.78 2.14
N ILE A 11 -14.00 -5.24 3.00
CA ILE A 11 -12.64 -5.78 3.15
C ILE A 11 -12.68 -7.21 3.70
N LEU A 12 -11.69 -8.01 3.33
CA LEU A 12 -11.51 -9.35 3.88
C LEU A 12 -10.99 -9.27 5.32
N GLN A 13 -11.40 -10.23 6.14
CA GLN A 13 -10.83 -10.49 7.45
C GLN A 13 -9.58 -11.37 7.29
N GLU A 14 -8.67 -11.30 8.25
CA GLU A 14 -7.41 -12.06 8.17
C GLU A 14 -7.64 -13.57 8.05
N GLY A 15 -8.61 -14.13 8.78
CA GLY A 15 -8.93 -15.56 8.75
C GLY A 15 -9.56 -16.05 7.43
N GLU A 16 -9.89 -15.15 6.52
CA GLU A 16 -10.47 -15.46 5.21
C GLU A 16 -9.42 -15.52 4.10
N LEU A 17 -8.20 -15.07 4.40
CA LEU A 17 -7.09 -15.18 3.49
C LEU A 17 -6.70 -16.66 3.33
N PRO A 18 -6.44 -17.14 2.09
CA PRO A 18 -5.96 -18.49 1.83
C PRO A 18 -4.77 -18.88 2.72
N SER A 19 -4.76 -20.11 3.23
CA SER A 19 -3.68 -20.59 4.11
C SER A 19 -2.32 -20.62 3.42
N GLU A 20 -2.31 -20.79 2.09
CA GLU A 20 -1.13 -20.84 1.24
C GLU A 20 -0.43 -19.47 1.11
N ILE A 21 -1.02 -18.38 1.60
CA ILE A 21 -0.32 -17.08 1.71
C ILE A 21 0.93 -17.17 2.60
N SER A 22 0.98 -18.16 3.50
CA SER A 22 2.20 -18.48 4.25
C SER A 22 3.37 -18.92 3.37
N GLU A 23 3.12 -19.54 2.21
CA GLU A 23 4.16 -19.94 1.25
C GLU A 23 4.89 -18.71 0.66
N ILE A 24 4.19 -17.58 0.51
CA ILE A 24 4.77 -16.32 0.03
C ILE A 24 5.88 -15.83 0.96
N GLN A 25 5.77 -16.10 2.27
CA GLN A 25 6.81 -15.77 3.22
C GLN A 25 8.09 -16.56 2.94
N ASP A 26 7.97 -17.86 2.69
CA ASP A 26 9.11 -18.74 2.44
C ASP A 26 9.73 -18.49 1.07
N ASP A 27 8.92 -18.21 0.05
CA ASP A 27 9.38 -17.80 -1.27
C ASP A 27 10.16 -16.49 -1.22
N TRP A 28 9.64 -15.51 -0.46
CA TRP A 28 10.33 -14.24 -0.24
C TRP A 28 11.70 -14.48 0.44
N LYS A 29 11.74 -15.24 1.54
CA LYS A 29 12.98 -15.56 2.25
C LYS A 29 13.99 -16.25 1.34
N THR A 30 13.55 -17.30 0.65
CA THR A 30 14.40 -18.12 -0.21
C THR A 30 14.94 -17.31 -1.38
N THR A 31 14.11 -16.46 -1.99
CA THR A 31 14.52 -15.58 -3.08
C THR A 31 15.55 -14.55 -2.60
N PHE A 32 15.33 -13.89 -1.47
CA PHE A 32 16.27 -12.91 -0.93
C PHE A 32 17.61 -13.53 -0.55
N LYS A 33 17.60 -14.68 0.13
CA LYS A 33 18.81 -15.45 0.46
C LYS A 33 19.55 -15.94 -0.79
N GLY A 34 18.82 -16.48 -1.77
CA GLY A 34 19.38 -16.89 -3.06
C GLY A 34 19.97 -15.74 -3.90
N LYS A 35 19.73 -14.48 -3.52
CA LYS A 35 20.32 -13.29 -4.15
C LYS A 35 21.48 -12.69 -3.33
N ALA A 36 21.86 -13.28 -2.20
CA ALA A 36 22.92 -12.81 -1.31
C ALA A 36 24.22 -12.52 -2.06
N SER A 37 24.74 -13.47 -2.85
CA SER A 37 25.99 -13.28 -3.60
C SER A 37 25.90 -12.14 -4.63
N LYS A 38 24.74 -11.94 -5.27
CA LYS A 38 24.52 -10.83 -6.21
C LYS A 38 24.52 -9.49 -5.48
N ILE A 39 23.87 -9.42 -4.31
CA ILE A 39 23.85 -8.22 -3.47
C ILE A 39 25.26 -7.89 -3.00
N LEU A 40 26.00 -8.89 -2.49
CA LEU A 40 27.38 -8.73 -2.07
C LEU A 40 28.29 -8.25 -3.22
N ALA A 41 28.21 -8.88 -4.39
CA ALA A 41 28.98 -8.48 -5.57
C ALA A 41 28.68 -7.04 -6.00
N ASN A 42 27.42 -6.61 -5.90
CA ASN A 42 27.06 -5.22 -6.17
C ASN A 42 27.65 -4.26 -5.12
N LEU A 43 27.63 -4.62 -3.83
CA LEU A 43 28.23 -3.81 -2.77
C LEU A 43 29.76 -3.70 -2.94
N GLN A 44 30.42 -4.82 -3.24
CA GLN A 44 31.86 -4.88 -3.52
C GLN A 44 32.25 -4.09 -4.77
N ARG A 45 31.39 -4.04 -5.79
CA ARG A 45 31.62 -3.22 -6.98
C ARG A 45 31.50 -1.73 -6.73
N VAL A 46 30.64 -1.32 -5.80
CA VAL A 46 30.44 0.11 -5.46
C VAL A 46 31.48 0.59 -4.45
N ILE A 47 31.86 -0.28 -3.52
CA ILE A 47 32.86 0.00 -2.48
C ILE A 47 33.87 -1.15 -2.49
N SER A 48 34.87 -1.07 -3.37
CA SER A 48 35.84 -2.15 -3.53
C SER A 48 36.93 -2.11 -2.46
N ASP A 49 37.30 -0.90 -2.02
CA ASP A 49 38.36 -0.65 -1.06
C ASP A 49 38.06 0.54 -0.13
N GLU A 50 39.05 0.93 0.68
CA GLU A 50 38.93 2.06 1.60
C GLU A 50 38.85 3.42 0.87
N SER A 51 39.40 3.54 -0.34
CA SER A 51 39.32 4.76 -1.14
C SER A 51 37.88 4.97 -1.62
N ASP A 52 37.25 3.92 -2.14
CA ASP A 52 35.84 3.95 -2.52
C ASP A 52 34.94 4.20 -1.31
N TYR A 53 35.25 3.61 -0.14
CA TYR A 53 34.50 3.87 1.08
C TYR A 53 34.53 5.35 1.44
N ASN A 54 35.70 5.98 1.39
CA ASN A 54 35.84 7.40 1.66
C ASN A 54 35.06 8.24 0.65
N SER A 55 35.17 7.94 -0.65
CA SER A 55 34.47 8.67 -1.70
C SER A 55 32.94 8.53 -1.60
N VAL A 56 32.44 7.29 -1.45
CA VAL A 56 31.01 6.97 -1.53
C VAL A 56 30.28 7.24 -0.23
N ILE A 57 30.89 6.95 0.93
CA ILE A 57 30.23 7.09 2.24
C ILE A 57 30.65 8.38 2.92
N VAL A 58 31.96 8.63 3.05
CA VAL A 58 32.46 9.72 3.89
C VAL A 58 32.26 11.08 3.24
N ASP A 59 32.72 11.24 2.00
CA ASP A 59 32.70 12.53 1.32
C ASP A 59 31.27 12.94 0.97
N ARG A 60 30.48 12.02 0.38
CA ARG A 60 29.04 12.26 0.14
C ARG A 60 28.28 12.53 1.43
N GLY A 61 28.55 11.76 2.48
CA GLY A 61 27.93 11.96 3.78
C GLY A 61 28.30 13.29 4.43
N ASN A 62 29.52 13.79 4.23
CA ASN A 62 29.95 15.10 4.72
C ASN A 62 29.37 16.25 3.89
N ALA A 63 29.25 16.09 2.57
CA ALA A 63 28.58 17.05 1.70
C ALA A 63 27.11 17.20 2.10
N GLY A 64 26.35 16.11 2.16
CA GLY A 64 24.94 16.17 2.55
C GLY A 64 24.73 16.73 3.97
N TYR A 65 25.63 16.43 4.92
CA TYR A 65 25.55 17.02 6.26
C TYR A 65 25.87 18.52 6.28
N THR A 66 26.72 18.98 5.37
CA THR A 66 27.01 20.42 5.18
C THR A 66 25.79 21.13 4.61
N ASP A 67 25.15 20.55 3.60
CA ASP A 67 23.92 21.08 2.99
C ASP A 67 22.79 21.18 4.03
N PHE A 68 22.65 20.17 4.89
CA PHE A 68 21.65 20.15 5.95
C PHE A 68 21.84 21.25 7.00
N LEU A 69 23.08 21.47 7.47
CA LEU A 69 23.35 22.48 8.49
C LEU A 69 23.39 23.91 7.92
N GLY A 70 23.77 24.05 6.66
CA GLY A 70 24.07 25.34 6.05
C GLY A 70 25.44 25.90 6.45
N SER A 71 26.04 26.69 5.56
CA SER A 71 27.39 27.23 5.70
C SER A 71 27.56 28.22 6.87
N SER A 72 26.46 28.80 7.36
CA SER A 72 26.43 29.78 8.45
C SER A 72 26.39 29.15 9.85
N HIS A 73 26.29 27.82 9.96
CA HIS A 73 26.14 27.19 11.26
C HIS A 73 27.39 27.39 12.14
N PRO A 74 27.28 27.99 13.35
CA PRO A 74 28.43 28.42 14.16
C PRO A 74 29.44 27.31 14.51
N ARG A 75 29.01 26.05 14.49
CA ARG A 75 29.84 24.87 14.83
C ARG A 75 30.19 24.00 13.62
N LEU A 76 29.87 24.42 12.39
CA LEU A 76 30.04 23.61 11.18
C LEU A 76 31.45 23.03 11.07
N ASN A 77 32.48 23.88 11.18
CA ASN A 77 33.88 23.46 11.08
C ASN A 77 34.26 22.42 12.14
N LYS A 78 33.81 22.60 13.39
CA LYS A 78 34.08 21.64 14.48
C LYS A 78 33.38 20.30 14.25
N ILE A 79 32.15 20.32 13.74
CA ILE A 79 31.38 19.12 13.45
C ILE A 79 31.99 18.37 12.27
N LEU A 80 32.28 19.06 11.16
CA LEU A 80 32.88 18.48 9.97
C LEU A 80 34.29 17.95 10.26
N LEU A 81 35.10 18.65 11.07
CA LEU A 81 36.41 18.15 11.48
C LEU A 81 36.30 16.80 12.20
N LYS A 82 35.36 16.68 13.16
CA LYS A 82 35.11 15.41 13.86
C LYS A 82 34.70 14.31 12.89
N ARG A 83 33.83 14.60 11.92
CA ARG A 83 33.37 13.61 10.93
C ARG A 83 34.50 13.19 9.98
N LYS A 84 35.25 14.15 9.42
CA LYS A 84 36.40 13.93 8.55
C LYS A 84 37.49 13.09 9.19
N VAL A 85 37.67 13.19 10.52
CA VAL A 85 38.66 12.35 11.24
C VAL A 85 38.09 10.99 11.61
N LYS A 86 36.83 10.91 12.07
CA LYS A 86 36.27 9.67 12.62
C LYS A 86 35.79 8.69 11.56
N MET A 87 35.14 9.18 10.51
CA MET A 87 34.46 8.31 9.54
C MET A 87 35.42 7.46 8.70
N PRO A 88 36.56 8.00 8.18
CA PRO A 88 37.52 7.18 7.43
C PRO A 88 38.06 5.98 8.22
N LYS A 89 38.19 6.11 9.55
CA LYS A 89 38.68 5.04 10.42
C LYS A 89 37.81 3.77 10.36
N ALA A 90 36.54 3.89 9.98
CA ALA A 90 35.62 2.75 9.91
C ALA A 90 35.71 1.99 8.57
N ALA A 91 36.58 2.38 7.64
CA ALA A 91 36.66 1.77 6.31
C ALA A 91 37.04 0.28 6.36
N SER A 92 38.12 -0.05 7.08
CA SER A 92 38.57 -1.43 7.28
C SER A 92 37.51 -2.30 7.95
N ASP A 93 36.88 -1.77 9.01
CA ASP A 93 35.78 -2.44 9.72
C ASP A 93 34.58 -2.67 8.79
N TYR A 94 34.23 -1.71 7.93
CA TYR A 94 33.14 -1.84 6.98
C TYR A 94 33.39 -2.97 5.98
N LEU A 95 34.58 -2.98 5.35
CA LEU A 95 34.92 -3.99 4.34
C LEU A 95 34.89 -5.40 4.95
N THR A 96 35.48 -5.56 6.14
CA THR A 96 35.52 -6.84 6.86
C THR A 96 34.12 -7.30 7.25
N ASN A 97 33.34 -6.43 7.90
CA ASN A 97 32.00 -6.80 8.38
C ASN A 97 30.98 -6.95 7.25
N ARG A 98 31.16 -6.27 6.11
CA ARG A 98 30.33 -6.46 4.93
C ARG A 98 30.42 -7.89 4.45
N ASP A 99 31.62 -8.41 4.23
CA ASP A 99 31.78 -9.76 3.68
C ASP A 99 31.30 -10.80 4.69
N ALA A 100 31.67 -10.63 5.98
CA ALA A 100 31.22 -11.49 7.07
C ALA A 100 29.68 -11.51 7.23
N ALA A 101 28.98 -10.40 6.98
CA ALA A 101 27.53 -10.34 7.09
C ALA A 101 26.80 -11.23 6.07
N PHE A 102 27.43 -11.55 4.93
CA PHE A 102 26.87 -12.35 3.85
C PHE A 102 27.38 -13.81 3.84
N GLU A 103 28.19 -14.20 4.81
CA GLU A 103 28.51 -15.61 5.05
C GLU A 103 27.26 -16.39 5.50
N SER A 104 27.30 -17.72 5.34
CA SER A 104 26.21 -18.60 5.77
C SER A 104 25.93 -18.41 7.28
N GLY A 105 24.67 -18.20 7.65
CA GLY A 105 24.28 -17.89 9.03
C GLY A 105 24.65 -16.48 9.50
N GLY A 106 25.16 -15.62 8.61
CA GLY A 106 25.56 -14.26 8.90
C GLY A 106 24.38 -13.33 9.20
N ALA A 107 24.71 -12.05 9.42
CA ALA A 107 23.74 -11.02 9.76
C ALA A 107 22.69 -10.80 8.67
N PHE A 108 23.03 -10.99 7.39
CA PHE A 108 22.08 -10.87 6.29
C PHE A 108 20.99 -11.93 6.37
N GLU A 109 21.36 -13.21 6.45
CA GLU A 109 20.40 -14.32 6.50
C GLU A 109 19.51 -14.24 7.74
N THR A 110 20.12 -13.97 8.90
CA THR A 110 19.39 -13.77 10.16
C THR A 110 18.43 -12.59 10.09
N GLY A 111 18.85 -11.49 9.45
CA GLY A 111 18.02 -10.32 9.24
C GLY A 111 16.82 -10.59 8.32
N VAL A 112 17.02 -11.38 7.26
CA VAL A 112 15.95 -11.83 6.37
C VAL A 112 14.95 -12.71 7.14
N ASP A 113 15.43 -13.66 7.93
CA ASP A 113 14.56 -14.53 8.74
C ASP A 113 13.73 -13.72 9.75
N GLY A 114 14.35 -12.79 10.47
CA GLY A 114 13.65 -11.93 11.43
C GLY A 114 12.68 -10.93 10.79
N ALA A 115 12.88 -10.57 9.52
CA ALA A 115 12.02 -9.65 8.79
C ALA A 115 10.83 -10.34 8.08
N ALA A 116 10.91 -11.66 7.87
CA ALA A 116 9.93 -12.38 7.06
C ALA A 116 8.50 -12.28 7.60
N THR A 117 8.32 -12.39 8.91
CA THR A 117 6.99 -12.26 9.54
C THR A 117 6.43 -10.84 9.36
N ARG A 118 7.28 -9.82 9.48
CA ARG A 118 6.88 -8.43 9.24
C ARG A 118 6.48 -8.21 7.78
N PHE A 119 7.22 -8.79 6.84
CA PHE A 119 6.85 -8.78 5.42
C PHE A 119 5.48 -9.42 5.20
N LEU A 120 5.25 -10.63 5.74
CA LEU A 120 3.98 -11.33 5.60
C LEU A 120 2.81 -10.53 6.19
N ASN A 121 2.97 -9.94 7.38
CA ASN A 121 1.93 -9.13 8.00
C ASN A 121 1.56 -7.92 7.13
N ASN A 122 2.56 -7.21 6.58
CA ASN A 122 2.30 -6.11 5.66
C ASN A 122 1.63 -6.57 4.36
N LEU A 123 1.96 -7.76 3.85
CA LEU A 123 1.33 -8.34 2.68
C LEU A 123 -0.15 -8.68 2.95
N LYS A 124 -0.47 -9.24 4.12
CA LYS A 124 -1.85 -9.56 4.51
C LYS A 124 -2.74 -8.32 4.49
N VAL A 125 -2.23 -7.16 4.88
CA VAL A 125 -2.97 -5.88 4.77
C VAL A 125 -3.40 -5.62 3.34
N ILE A 126 -2.47 -5.75 2.39
CA ILE A 126 -2.74 -5.57 0.96
C ILE A 126 -3.78 -6.59 0.48
N LEU A 127 -3.55 -7.87 0.78
CA LEU A 127 -4.42 -8.96 0.34
C LEU A 127 -5.84 -8.85 0.92
N ARG A 128 -6.02 -8.24 2.10
CA ARG A 128 -7.38 -8.00 2.64
C ARG A 128 -8.18 -6.98 1.83
N VAL A 129 -7.50 -6.08 1.12
CA VAL A 129 -8.12 -5.04 0.31
C VAL A 129 -8.31 -5.50 -1.14
N VAL A 130 -7.29 -6.13 -1.73
CA VAL A 130 -7.30 -6.51 -3.16
C VAL A 130 -7.65 -7.98 -3.40
N GLY A 131 -7.51 -8.84 -2.40
CA GLY A 131 -7.66 -10.28 -2.53
C GLY A 131 -6.44 -10.98 -3.15
N ASP A 132 -6.52 -12.31 -3.20
CA ASP A 132 -5.64 -13.17 -3.99
C ASP A 132 -6.42 -13.59 -5.24
N LYS A 133 -6.07 -13.00 -6.40
CA LYS A 133 -6.84 -13.09 -7.65
C LYS A 133 -7.19 -14.52 -8.10
N ASP A 134 -6.46 -15.53 -7.64
CA ASP A 134 -6.74 -16.93 -7.94
C ASP A 134 -7.91 -17.49 -7.10
N LYS A 135 -8.01 -17.09 -5.82
CA LYS A 135 -8.88 -17.74 -4.82
C LYS A 135 -9.95 -16.83 -4.23
N ILE A 136 -9.63 -15.57 -4.01
CA ILE A 136 -10.54 -14.62 -3.35
C ILE A 136 -10.32 -13.21 -3.90
N VAL A 137 -11.40 -12.56 -4.30
CA VAL A 137 -11.34 -11.19 -4.83
C VAL A 137 -11.75 -10.20 -3.75
N GLY A 138 -10.92 -9.18 -3.52
CA GLY A 138 -11.19 -8.13 -2.55
C GLY A 138 -12.08 -7.00 -3.09
N ALA A 139 -12.33 -6.01 -2.24
CA ALA A 139 -13.21 -4.89 -2.55
C ALA A 139 -12.71 -4.03 -3.74
N VAL A 140 -11.39 -3.82 -3.85
CA VAL A 140 -10.82 -2.90 -4.85
C VAL A 140 -10.98 -3.38 -6.30
N PRO A 141 -10.70 -4.66 -6.64
CA PRO A 141 -11.02 -5.18 -7.97
C PRO A 141 -12.53 -5.19 -8.28
N LYS A 142 -13.38 -5.50 -7.30
CA LYS A 142 -14.85 -5.46 -7.47
C LYS A 142 -15.33 -4.05 -7.77
N LEU A 143 -14.84 -3.04 -7.03
CA LEU A 143 -15.09 -1.63 -7.31
C LEU A 143 -14.69 -1.25 -8.74
N THR A 144 -13.54 -1.72 -9.20
CA THR A 144 -13.08 -1.43 -10.57
C THR A 144 -14.07 -1.96 -11.61
N LEU A 145 -14.62 -3.16 -11.41
CA LEU A 145 -15.62 -3.75 -12.30
C LEU A 145 -16.96 -3.02 -12.21
N ALA A 146 -17.38 -2.63 -11.01
CA ALA A 146 -18.59 -1.83 -10.78
C ALA A 146 -18.52 -0.51 -11.55
N LEU A 147 -17.46 0.28 -11.35
CA LEU A 147 -17.29 1.59 -12.01
C LEU A 147 -17.14 1.49 -13.54
N GLN A 148 -16.75 0.33 -14.06
CA GLN A 148 -16.64 0.04 -15.50
C GLN A 148 -17.92 -0.58 -16.10
N GLY A 149 -19.02 -0.66 -15.35
CA GLY A 149 -20.27 -1.22 -15.84
C GLY A 149 -20.20 -2.71 -16.18
N ARG A 150 -19.29 -3.47 -15.59
CA ARG A 150 -19.02 -4.89 -15.95
C ARG A 150 -19.92 -5.84 -15.16
N ALA A 151 -21.24 -5.72 -15.33
CA ALA A 151 -22.24 -6.42 -14.53
C ALA A 151 -22.07 -7.95 -14.50
N SER A 152 -21.85 -8.59 -15.66
CA SER A 152 -21.70 -10.04 -15.74
C SER A 152 -20.48 -10.55 -14.99
N LEU A 153 -19.34 -9.89 -15.14
CA LEU A 153 -18.11 -10.27 -14.43
C LEU A 153 -18.21 -9.97 -12.92
N LEU A 154 -18.90 -8.90 -12.55
CA LEU A 154 -19.06 -8.53 -11.16
C LEU A 154 -19.97 -9.52 -10.41
N ALA A 155 -21.08 -9.94 -11.02
CA ALA A 155 -22.04 -10.85 -10.42
C ALA A 155 -21.39 -12.18 -9.99
N ASP A 156 -20.44 -12.70 -10.77
CA ASP A 156 -19.71 -13.94 -10.46
C ASP A 156 -18.75 -13.79 -9.25
N LEU A 157 -18.44 -12.55 -8.85
CA LEU A 157 -17.47 -12.22 -7.79
C LEU A 157 -18.12 -11.73 -6.50
N ILE A 158 -19.42 -11.45 -6.51
CA ILE A 158 -20.15 -11.05 -5.31
C ILE A 158 -20.25 -12.23 -4.33
N ASP A 159 -19.96 -11.95 -3.07
CA ASP A 159 -20.10 -12.92 -1.98
C ASP A 159 -20.94 -12.28 -0.87
N ALA A 160 -22.15 -12.79 -0.64
CA ALA A 160 -23.10 -12.26 0.34
C ALA A 160 -22.60 -12.29 1.81
N THR A 161 -21.50 -12.99 2.11
CA THR A 161 -20.85 -12.97 3.43
C THR A 161 -20.01 -11.71 3.63
N ARG A 162 -19.54 -11.12 2.53
CA ARG A 162 -18.51 -10.07 2.50
C ARG A 162 -19.02 -8.78 1.90
N ASP A 163 -19.90 -8.92 0.92
CA ASP A 163 -20.52 -7.86 0.17
C ASP A 163 -22.01 -7.81 0.51
N HIS A 164 -22.62 -6.65 0.29
CA HIS A 164 -24.03 -6.41 0.51
C HIS A 164 -24.64 -5.74 -0.72
N GLU A 165 -25.33 -6.53 -1.54
CA GLU A 165 -26.15 -6.02 -2.65
C GLU A 165 -27.50 -5.54 -2.12
N ILE A 166 -27.83 -4.28 -2.40
CA ILE A 166 -29.03 -3.61 -1.89
C ILE A 166 -30.03 -3.39 -3.04
N THR A 167 -29.55 -2.84 -4.16
CA THR A 167 -30.34 -2.58 -5.36
C THR A 167 -29.55 -3.04 -6.59
N THR A 168 -30.15 -3.85 -7.47
CA THR A 168 -29.44 -4.48 -8.60
C THR A 168 -30.29 -4.53 -9.87
N THR A 169 -30.86 -3.38 -10.26
CA THR A 169 -31.72 -3.28 -11.45
C THR A 169 -30.89 -3.23 -12.74
N GLU A 170 -29.90 -2.34 -12.77
CA GLU A 170 -29.01 -2.13 -13.91
C GLU A 170 -27.69 -1.57 -13.37
N LEU A 171 -26.56 -1.94 -13.97
CA LEU A 171 -25.25 -1.35 -13.68
C LEU A 171 -24.71 -0.67 -14.93
N LYS A 172 -24.42 0.62 -14.83
CA LYS A 172 -23.88 1.43 -15.93
C LYS A 172 -22.38 1.68 -15.75
N GLU A 173 -21.73 2.24 -16.76
CA GLU A 173 -20.40 2.83 -16.55
C GLU A 173 -20.58 4.08 -15.67
N PHE A 174 -19.91 4.14 -14.51
CA PHE A 174 -20.14 5.20 -13.52
C PHE A 174 -19.61 6.56 -13.99
N PHE A 175 -18.43 6.56 -14.60
CA PHE A 175 -17.79 7.77 -15.13
C PHE A 175 -17.87 7.84 -16.66
N ILE A 176 -17.87 9.05 -17.22
CA ILE A 176 -17.85 9.29 -18.67
C ILE A 176 -16.58 8.77 -19.37
N ASP A 177 -15.49 8.62 -18.62
CA ASP A 177 -14.18 8.24 -19.15
C ASP A 177 -13.46 7.35 -18.12
N LYS A 178 -12.88 6.25 -18.62
CA LYS A 178 -12.12 5.27 -17.83
C LYS A 178 -10.94 5.88 -17.08
N LYS A 179 -10.40 7.01 -17.54
CA LYS A 179 -9.32 7.71 -16.81
C LYS A 179 -9.74 8.18 -15.42
N PHE A 180 -11.04 8.38 -15.17
CA PHE A 180 -11.55 8.78 -13.85
C PHE A 180 -11.73 7.60 -12.88
N VAL A 181 -11.82 6.37 -13.41
CA VAL A 181 -11.87 5.15 -12.58
C VAL A 181 -10.57 4.98 -11.77
N THR A 182 -9.42 5.18 -12.41
CA THR A 182 -8.12 4.90 -11.76
C THR A 182 -7.87 5.77 -10.52
N PRO A 183 -8.08 7.10 -10.54
CA PRO A 183 -7.95 7.93 -9.35
C PRO A 183 -8.95 7.55 -8.24
N ALA A 184 -10.22 7.26 -8.57
CA ALA A 184 -11.22 6.86 -7.58
C ALA A 184 -10.81 5.54 -6.89
N VAL A 185 -10.42 4.54 -7.68
CA VAL A 185 -9.94 3.24 -7.18
C VAL A 185 -8.67 3.40 -6.35
N SER A 186 -7.76 4.30 -6.74
CA SER A 186 -6.54 4.58 -5.98
C SER A 186 -6.84 5.17 -4.61
N LEU A 187 -7.77 6.13 -4.53
CA LEU A 187 -8.20 6.73 -3.26
C LEU A 187 -8.84 5.68 -2.34
N VAL A 188 -9.71 4.82 -2.89
CA VAL A 188 -10.34 3.74 -2.12
C VAL A 188 -9.29 2.73 -1.64
N ASN A 189 -8.38 2.30 -2.51
CA ASN A 189 -7.34 1.34 -2.15
C ASN A 189 -6.43 1.85 -1.02
N GLU A 190 -6.02 3.12 -1.09
CA GLU A 190 -5.21 3.74 -0.05
C GLU A 190 -5.98 3.83 1.28
N CYS A 191 -7.21 4.37 1.23
CA CYS A 191 -8.04 4.50 2.42
C CYS A 191 -8.34 3.15 3.09
N LEU A 192 -8.75 2.14 2.33
CA LEU A 192 -9.03 0.81 2.88
C LEU A 192 -7.76 0.16 3.46
N SER A 193 -6.59 0.42 2.89
CA SER A 193 -5.32 -0.03 3.48
C SER A 193 -5.08 0.62 4.84
N TYR A 194 -5.32 1.93 4.98
CA TYR A 194 -5.24 2.62 6.27
C TYR A 194 -6.29 2.14 7.28
N VAL A 195 -7.51 1.85 6.82
CA VAL A 195 -8.55 1.23 7.65
C VAL A 195 -8.08 -0.11 8.20
N VAL A 196 -7.48 -0.97 7.37
CA VAL A 196 -6.93 -2.26 7.82
C VAL A 196 -5.81 -2.06 8.83
N TYR A 197 -4.87 -1.15 8.59
CA TYR A 197 -3.83 -0.81 9.57
C TYR A 197 -4.40 -0.34 10.91
N ALA A 198 -5.47 0.47 10.87
CA ALA A 198 -6.12 0.98 12.06
C ALA A 198 -6.84 -0.13 12.84
N ILE A 199 -7.52 -1.04 12.15
CA ILE A 199 -8.15 -2.23 12.75
C ILE A 199 -7.09 -3.08 13.43
N ASP A 200 -5.98 -3.38 12.75
CA ASP A 200 -4.91 -4.24 13.28
C ASP A 200 -4.18 -3.58 14.46
N SER A 201 -4.22 -2.24 14.53
CA SER A 201 -3.70 -1.45 15.65
C SER A 201 -4.70 -1.27 16.80
N GLY A 202 -5.93 -1.77 16.65
CA GLY A 202 -6.98 -1.73 17.69
C GLY A 202 -7.74 -0.40 17.81
N TYR A 203 -7.72 0.45 16.78
CA TYR A 203 -8.56 1.65 16.77
C TYR A 203 -10.04 1.29 16.56
N ASP A 204 -10.93 2.03 17.22
CA ASP A 204 -12.37 1.85 17.08
C ASP A 204 -12.93 2.49 15.80
N ASP A 205 -14.18 2.14 15.45
CA ASP A 205 -14.85 2.62 14.24
C ASP A 205 -14.97 4.15 14.20
N THR A 206 -15.25 4.80 15.33
CA THR A 206 -15.39 6.27 15.41
C THR A 206 -14.07 6.95 15.07
N TRP A 207 -12.96 6.41 15.58
CA TRP A 207 -11.63 6.91 15.29
C TRP A 207 -11.28 6.74 13.80
N ILE A 208 -11.56 5.57 13.23
CA ILE A 208 -11.35 5.27 11.81
C ILE A 208 -12.15 6.24 10.93
N GLU A 209 -13.44 6.43 11.26
CA GLU A 209 -14.33 7.32 10.52
C GLU A 209 -13.82 8.75 10.50
N THR A 210 -13.45 9.27 11.68
CA THR A 210 -13.05 10.66 11.88
C THR A 210 -11.67 10.96 11.28
N ASN A 211 -10.69 10.07 11.45
CA ASN A 211 -9.29 10.37 11.15
C ASN A 211 -8.86 9.89 9.76
N ILE A 212 -9.54 8.88 9.20
CA ILE A 212 -9.19 8.30 7.91
C ILE A 212 -10.31 8.58 6.91
N VAL A 213 -11.48 7.98 7.12
CA VAL A 213 -12.52 7.86 6.11
C VAL A 213 -13.11 9.21 5.67
N THR A 214 -13.36 10.12 6.61
CA THR A 214 -13.94 11.45 6.32
C THR A 214 -13.11 12.23 5.28
N ASN A 215 -11.78 12.15 5.37
CA ASN A 215 -10.88 12.83 4.43
C ASN A 215 -11.00 12.25 3.01
N TYR A 216 -11.03 10.92 2.89
CA TYR A 216 -11.14 10.24 1.59
C TYR A 216 -12.53 10.36 0.97
N ASN A 217 -13.60 10.28 1.77
CA ASN A 217 -14.96 10.48 1.28
C ASN A 217 -15.16 11.91 0.74
N THR A 218 -14.50 12.91 1.34
CA THR A 218 -14.50 14.28 0.79
C THR A 218 -13.88 14.33 -0.61
N LEU A 219 -12.77 13.62 -0.82
CA LEU A 219 -12.10 13.55 -2.14
C LEU A 219 -12.93 12.76 -3.16
N LEU A 220 -13.54 11.65 -2.75
CA LEU A 220 -14.40 10.84 -3.61
C LEU A 220 -15.67 11.61 -4.02
N ALA A 221 -16.31 12.31 -3.08
CA ALA A 221 -17.47 13.15 -3.37
C ALA A 221 -17.15 14.24 -4.40
N ALA A 222 -15.94 14.82 -4.35
CA ALA A 222 -15.51 15.81 -5.35
C ALA A 222 -15.39 15.20 -6.78
N MET A 223 -15.15 13.90 -6.90
CA MET A 223 -15.14 13.19 -8.19
C MET A 223 -16.55 12.90 -8.73
N VAL A 224 -17.56 12.83 -7.86
CA VAL A 224 -18.96 12.59 -8.25
C VAL A 224 -19.60 13.92 -8.63
N ASN A 225 -19.43 14.34 -9.88
CA ASN A 225 -19.99 15.58 -10.41
C ASN A 225 -20.41 15.43 -11.88
N ALA A 226 -21.22 16.36 -12.36
CA ALA A 226 -21.79 16.34 -13.71
C ALA A 226 -20.76 16.37 -14.86
N SER A 227 -19.50 16.73 -14.59
CA SER A 227 -18.43 16.71 -15.61
C SER A 227 -17.65 15.40 -15.67
N MET A 228 -17.86 14.50 -14.70
CA MET A 228 -17.12 13.23 -14.59
C MET A 228 -18.05 12.01 -14.61
N VAL A 229 -19.24 12.12 -14.01
CA VAL A 229 -20.24 11.04 -13.94
C VAL A 229 -20.97 10.90 -15.27
N ASN A 230 -21.28 9.65 -15.63
CA ASN A 230 -22.05 9.32 -16.83
C ASN A 230 -23.34 10.16 -16.92
N SER A 231 -23.65 10.70 -18.10
CA SER A 231 -24.82 11.55 -18.32
C SER A 231 -26.17 10.85 -18.11
N GLU A 232 -26.20 9.51 -18.12
CA GLU A 232 -27.38 8.71 -17.79
C GLU A 232 -27.61 8.58 -16.27
N LEU A 233 -26.63 9.02 -15.46
CA LEU A 233 -26.66 8.98 -14.01
C LEU A 233 -26.83 10.39 -13.44
N ASP A 234 -27.48 10.48 -12.28
CA ASP A 234 -27.64 11.72 -11.53
C ASP A 234 -26.50 11.85 -10.50
N PRO A 235 -25.53 12.76 -10.72
CA PRO A 235 -24.40 12.92 -9.80
C PRO A 235 -24.81 13.39 -8.39
N THR A 236 -26.01 13.93 -8.20
CA THR A 236 -26.50 14.35 -6.88
C THR A 236 -27.08 13.20 -6.05
N ALA A 237 -27.40 12.08 -6.71
CA ALA A 237 -27.94 10.87 -6.08
C ALA A 237 -27.00 9.66 -6.22
N CYS A 238 -25.90 9.79 -6.96
CA CYS A 238 -24.82 8.79 -7.03
C CYS A 238 -23.79 9.01 -5.92
N ALA A 239 -23.09 7.94 -5.55
CA ALA A 239 -22.02 8.00 -4.56
C ALA A 239 -20.97 6.91 -4.76
N ILE A 240 -19.73 7.24 -4.36
CA ILE A 240 -18.69 6.27 -4.05
C ILE A 240 -18.25 6.62 -2.63
N GLU A 241 -18.64 5.80 -1.65
CA GLU A 241 -18.47 6.11 -0.24
C GLU A 241 -17.78 4.96 0.50
N ILE A 242 -16.75 5.29 1.27
CA ILE A 242 -16.13 4.32 2.17
C ILE A 242 -16.88 4.37 3.50
N LYS A 243 -17.40 3.22 3.94
CA LYS A 243 -18.21 3.13 5.15
C LYS A 243 -18.18 1.73 5.75
N LYS A 244 -18.60 1.64 7.00
CA LYS A 244 -18.94 0.37 7.63
C LYS A 244 -20.37 -0.01 7.27
N ASP A 245 -20.55 -1.16 6.66
CA ASP A 245 -21.86 -1.71 6.38
C ASP A 245 -22.41 -2.42 7.62
N SER A 246 -23.66 -2.15 7.96
CA SER A 246 -24.30 -2.69 9.17
C SER A 246 -24.74 -4.15 9.01
N THR A 247 -24.98 -4.61 7.79
CA THR A 247 -25.40 -6.00 7.49
C THR A 247 -24.22 -6.96 7.63
N THR A 248 -23.10 -6.62 7.01
CA THR A 248 -21.86 -7.43 7.03
C THR A 248 -20.98 -7.10 8.24
N GLY A 249 -21.15 -5.93 8.85
CA GLY A 249 -20.29 -5.42 9.91
C GLY A 249 -18.89 -5.03 9.43
N ARG A 250 -18.68 -4.87 8.12
CA ARG A 250 -17.36 -4.65 7.51
C ARG A 250 -17.19 -3.22 7.04
N TRP A 251 -15.98 -2.70 7.22
CA TRP A 251 -15.52 -1.55 6.45
C TRP A 251 -15.35 -1.94 4.98
N GLY A 252 -15.67 -1.04 4.08
CA GLY A 252 -15.65 -1.31 2.65
C GLY A 252 -16.02 -0.08 1.85
N VAL A 253 -16.28 -0.28 0.56
CA VAL A 253 -16.72 0.78 -0.34
C VAL A 253 -18.13 0.48 -0.85
N GLU A 254 -19.01 1.45 -0.69
CA GLU A 254 -20.37 1.48 -1.25
C GLU A 254 -20.34 2.25 -2.57
N VAL A 255 -20.99 1.69 -3.59
CA VAL A 255 -21.26 2.36 -4.87
C VAL A 255 -22.76 2.50 -5.01
N VAL A 256 -23.23 3.70 -5.34
CA VAL A 256 -24.64 4.01 -5.58
C VAL A 256 -24.78 4.66 -6.96
N GLU A 257 -25.62 4.08 -7.82
CA GLU A 257 -26.03 4.63 -9.11
C GLU A 257 -27.53 4.94 -9.09
N ALA A 258 -27.88 6.14 -9.51
CA ALA A 258 -29.26 6.58 -9.64
C ALA A 258 -29.45 7.35 -10.96
N THR A 259 -30.63 7.24 -11.57
CA THR A 259 -30.95 7.98 -12.80
C THR A 259 -31.63 9.32 -12.49
N PRO A 260 -31.47 10.33 -13.37
CA PRO A 260 -32.26 11.56 -13.30
C PRO A 260 -33.77 11.26 -13.31
N SER A 261 -34.55 12.12 -12.66
CA SER A 261 -36.03 12.08 -12.72
C SER A 261 -36.57 12.45 -14.10
#